data_AF-B4NVT7-F1
#
_entry.id   AF-B4NVT7-F1
#
_cell.length_a   1.000
_cell.length_b   1.000
_cell.length_c   1.000
_cell.angle_alpha   90.00
_cell.angle_beta   90.00
_cell.angle_gamma   90.00
#
_symmetry.space_group_name_H-M   'P 1'
#
loop_
_entity.id
_entity.type
_entity.pdbx_description
1 polymer ?
#
loop_
_entity_poly.entity_id
_entity_poly.type
_entity_poly.pdbx_seq_one_letter_code
_entity_poly.pdbx_strand_id
1 'polypeptide(L)'
;MACITAVIGFLRTWLHVPLPLVFADYLPKERFATGYGLFMFIQGNAMFLIGPIVGFIRDKTKDYIFVFHILNGFMILCAAPWVLEVLIVKFRRRNKIERNNVDHEDVDNQERSAMVH
;
A
#
# COMPACT_ATOMS: atom_id res chain seq x y z
N MET A 1 8.41 -19.86 -13.60
CA MET A 1 9.06 -18.77 -12.82
C MET A 1 9.05 -17.44 -13.56
N ALA A 2 9.59 -17.35 -14.78
CA ALA A 2 9.69 -16.09 -15.54
C ALA A 2 8.35 -15.35 -15.75
N CYS A 3 7.28 -16.08 -16.10
CA CYS A 3 5.96 -15.47 -16.30
C CYS A 3 5.40 -14.84 -15.01
N ILE A 4 5.57 -15.51 -13.87
CA ILE A 4 5.09 -15.05 -12.56
C ILE A 4 5.88 -13.80 -12.14
N THR A 5 7.21 -13.82 -12.28
CA THR A 5 8.05 -12.66 -11.97
C THR A 5 7.79 -11.48 -12.92
N ALA A 6 7.46 -11.74 -14.18
CA ALA A 6 7.09 -10.71 -15.15
C ALA A 6 5.75 -10.05 -14.78
N VAL A 7 4.73 -10.85 -14.45
CA VAL A 7 3.42 -10.35 -14.02
C VAL A 7 3.53 -9.56 -12.72
N ILE A 8 4.24 -10.08 -11.72
CA ILE A 8 4.46 -9.38 -10.45
C ILE A 8 5.28 -8.10 -10.67
N GLY A 9 6.33 -8.15 -11.50
CA GLY A 9 7.16 -7.00 -11.82
C GLY A 9 6.37 -5.89 -12.51
N PHE A 10 5.53 -6.25 -13.48
CA PHE A 10 4.65 -5.31 -14.18
C PHE A 10 3.60 -4.69 -13.25
N LEU A 11 2.94 -5.50 -12.43
CA LEU A 11 1.95 -5.02 -11.48
C LEU A 11 2.59 -4.11 -10.41
N ARG A 12 3.82 -4.43 -9.99
CA ARG A 12 4.64 -3.64 -9.06
C ARG A 12 5.06 -2.29 -9.65
N THR A 13 5.45 -2.21 -10.92
CA THR A 13 5.78 -0.89 -11.49
C THR A 13 4.52 -0.08 -11.69
N TRP A 14 3.43 -0.69 -12.17
CA TRP A 14 2.17 0.01 -12.43
C TRP A 14 1.61 0.68 -11.18
N LEU A 15 1.55 -0.02 -10.05
CA LEU A 15 1.03 0.52 -8.78
C LEU A 15 2.03 1.47 -8.07
N HIS A 16 3.32 1.44 -8.43
CA HIS A 16 4.31 2.37 -7.85
C HIS A 16 4.14 3.77 -8.42
N VAL A 17 3.67 3.89 -9.67
CA VAL A 17 3.42 5.16 -10.37
C VAL A 17 2.34 6.03 -9.70
N PRO A 18 1.14 5.53 -9.34
CA PRO A 18 0.13 6.32 -8.66
C PRO A 18 0.44 6.55 -7.18
N LEU A 19 1.38 5.82 -6.58
CA LEU A 19 1.71 5.92 -5.15
C LEU A 19 2.08 7.36 -4.73
N PRO A 20 3.08 8.05 -5.35
CA PRO A 20 3.40 9.43 -5.00
C PRO A 20 2.26 10.41 -5.29
N LEU A 21 1.44 10.13 -6.32
CA LEU A 21 0.28 10.95 -6.66
C LEU A 21 -0.78 10.89 -5.55
N VAL A 22 -1.04 9.69 -5.03
CA VAL A 22 -1.95 9.44 -3.93
C VAL A 22 -1.41 10.04 -2.62
N PHE A 23 -0.10 9.90 -2.35
CA PHE A 23 0.53 10.55 -1.21
C PHE A 23 0.43 12.09 -1.27
N ALA A 24 0.50 12.68 -2.47
CA ALA A 24 0.40 14.11 -2.69
C ALA A 24 -1.01 14.66 -2.44
N ASP A 25 -2.05 13.85 -2.67
CA ASP A 25 -3.44 14.17 -2.32
C ASP A 25 -3.73 14.07 -0.81
N TYR A 26 -3.02 13.21 -0.08
CA TYR A 26 -3.28 12.94 1.34
C TYR A 26 -2.50 13.81 2.33
N LEU A 27 -1.32 14.29 1.95
CA LEU A 27 -0.46 15.04 2.86
C LEU A 27 -0.43 16.52 2.46
N PRO A 28 -0.57 17.46 3.42
CA PRO A 28 -0.35 18.88 3.13
C PRO A 28 1.04 19.04 2.52
N LYS A 29 1.15 19.91 1.49
CA LYS A 29 2.36 20.05 0.66
C LYS A 29 3.66 20.18 1.47
N GLU A 30 3.59 20.77 2.66
CA GLU A 30 4.71 20.94 3.60
C GLU A 30 5.24 19.65 4.23
N ARG A 31 4.44 18.59 4.37
CA ARG A 31 4.84 17.35 5.05
C ARG A 31 4.99 16.14 4.11
N PHE A 32 4.67 16.29 2.82
CA PHE A 32 4.77 15.26 1.78
C PHE A 32 6.14 14.56 1.78
N ALA A 33 7.22 15.33 1.71
CA ALA A 33 8.58 14.81 1.64
C ALA A 33 8.97 14.03 2.90
N THR A 34 8.56 14.49 4.10
CA THR A 34 8.85 13.81 5.36
C THR A 34 8.11 12.47 5.47
N GLY A 35 6.83 12.42 5.09
CA GLY A 35 6.04 11.18 5.10
C GLY A 35 6.56 10.15 4.10
N TYR A 36 6.84 10.58 2.87
CA TYR A 36 7.39 9.70 1.83
C TYR A 36 8.84 9.25 2.15
N GLY A 37 9.65 10.12 2.75
CA GLY A 37 10.99 9.78 3.23
C GLY A 37 10.98 8.73 4.33
N LEU A 38 10.05 8.81 5.28
CA LEU A 38 9.88 7.79 6.33
C LEU A 38 9.47 6.43 5.74
N PHE A 39 8.57 6.43 4.75
CA PHE A 39 8.20 5.22 4.00
C PHE A 39 9.41 4.57 3.32
N MET A 40 10.22 5.36 2.61
CA MET A 40 11.46 4.88 1.97
C MET A 40 12.48 4.37 3.00
N PHE A 41 12.59 5.02 4.15
CA PHE A 41 13.48 4.58 5.23
C PHE A 41 13.06 3.22 5.80
N ILE A 42 11.77 3.03 6.08
CA ILE A 42 11.25 1.74 6.57
C ILE A 42 11.44 0.64 5.51
N GLN A 43 11.16 0.95 4.25
CA GLN A 43 11.37 0.01 3.14
C GLN A 43 12.86 -0.39 3.01
N GLY A 44 13.77 0.57 3.10
CA GLY A 44 15.21 0.33 3.04
C GLY A 44 15.71 -0.53 4.21
N ASN A 45 15.24 -0.25 5.43
CA ASN A 45 15.57 -1.06 6.62
C ASN A 45 15.06 -2.51 6.49
N ALA A 46 13.84 -2.70 5.96
CA ALA A 46 13.31 -4.03 5.70
C ALA A 46 14.18 -4.80 4.68
N MET A 47 14.59 -4.13 3.60
CA MET A 47 15.45 -4.74 2.57
C MET A 47 16.86 -5.05 3.10
N PHE A 48 17.40 -4.20 3.97
CA PHE A 48 18.68 -4.42 4.64
C PHE A 48 18.65 -5.63 5.58
N LEU A 49 17.53 -5.89 6.26
CA LEU A 49 17.37 -7.07 7.11
C LEU A 49 17.20 -8.36 6.28
N ILE A 50 16.39 -8.32 5.22
CA ILE A 50 16.05 -9.48 4.41
C ILE A 50 17.24 -9.98 3.58
N GLY A 51 18.07 -9.07 3.04
CA GLY A 51 19.23 -9.42 2.22
C GLY A 51 20.17 -10.47 2.84
N PRO A 52 20.75 -10.22 4.03
CA PRO A 52 21.63 -11.16 4.72
C PRO A 52 20.90 -12.40 5.24
N ILE A 53 19.64 -12.27 5.67
CA ILE A 53 18.82 -13.42 6.10
C ILE A 53 18.64 -14.42 4.95
N VAL A 54 18.28 -13.95 3.77
CA VAL A 54 18.14 -14.78 2.56
C VAL A 54 19.49 -15.38 2.14
N GLY A 55 20.57 -14.61 2.24
CA GLY A 55 21.93 -15.09 1.97
C GLY A 55 22.33 -16.25 2.87
N PHE A 56 22.11 -16.11 4.18
CA PHE A 56 22.44 -17.14 5.17
C PHE A 56 21.61 -18.43 5.00
N ILE A 57 20.32 -18.29 4.68
CA ILE A 57 19.42 -19.43 4.43
C ILE A 57 19.83 -20.20 3.17
N ARG A 58 20.28 -19.49 2.13
CA ARG A 58 20.77 -20.10 0.90
C ARG A 58 22.02 -20.95 1.13
N ASP A 59 22.95 -20.48 1.97
CA ASP A 59 24.22 -21.18 2.22
C ASP A 59 24.06 -22.44 3.08
N LYS A 60 23.03 -22.51 3.93
CA LYS A 60 22.82 -23.63 4.86
C LYS A 60 22.06 -24.81 4.27
N THR A 61 21.21 -24.58 3.27
CA THR A 61 20.13 -25.55 3.02
C THR A 61 20.53 -26.71 2.11
N LYS A 62 21.40 -26.54 1.10
CA LYS A 62 21.78 -27.56 0.07
C LYS A 62 20.62 -28.22 -0.70
N ASP A 63 19.40 -28.23 -0.15
CA ASP A 63 18.13 -28.64 -0.73
C ASP A 63 17.36 -27.41 -1.25
N TYR A 64 17.24 -27.31 -2.57
CA TYR A 64 16.67 -26.15 -3.27
C TYR A 64 15.18 -25.89 -2.98
N ILE A 65 14.42 -26.92 -2.59
CA ILE A 65 12.96 -26.84 -2.44
C ILE A 65 12.56 -26.03 -1.20
N PHE A 66 13.27 -26.19 -0.09
CA PHE A 66 12.96 -25.48 1.16
C PHE A 66 13.33 -24.00 1.06
N VAL A 67 14.48 -23.70 0.42
CA VAL A 67 14.89 -22.33 0.10
C VAL A 67 13.84 -21.63 -0.76
N PHE A 68 13.29 -22.34 -1.74
CA PHE A 68 12.27 -21.80 -2.64
C PHE A 68 10.98 -21.41 -1.91
N HIS A 69 10.49 -22.25 -0.98
CA HIS A 69 9.32 -21.91 -0.18
C HIS A 69 9.56 -20.71 0.74
N ILE A 70 10.73 -20.60 1.37
CA ILE A 70 11.07 -19.45 2.21
C ILE A 70 11.20 -18.17 1.37
N LEU A 71 11.86 -18.23 0.22
CA LEU A 71 11.99 -17.08 -0.68
C LEU A 71 10.63 -16.59 -1.17
N ASN A 72 9.74 -17.51 -1.52
CA ASN A 72 8.38 -17.18 -1.93
C ASN A 72 7.58 -16.58 -0.77
N GLY A 73 7.74 -17.11 0.46
CA GLY A 73 7.17 -16.53 1.67
C GLY A 73 7.64 -15.10 1.94
N PHE A 74 8.95 -14.83 1.83
CA PHE A 74 9.51 -13.48 1.94
C PHE A 74 9.00 -12.55 0.84
N MET A 75 8.84 -13.05 -0.38
CA MET A 75 8.30 -12.28 -1.50
C MET A 75 6.85 -11.85 -1.25
N ILE A 76 6.02 -12.75 -0.70
CA ILE A 76 4.63 -12.46 -0.30
C ILE A 76 4.60 -11.50 0.89
N LEU A 77 5.46 -11.69 1.89
CA LEU A 77 5.55 -10.81 3.06
C LEU A 77 5.97 -9.39 2.67
N CYS A 78 6.88 -9.25 1.72
CA CYS A 78 7.27 -7.97 1.13
C CYS A 78 6.16 -7.34 0.27
N ALA A 79 5.24 -8.15 -0.27
CA ALA A 79 4.05 -7.68 -0.97
C ALA A 79 2.89 -7.32 -0.03
N ALA A 80 2.95 -7.66 1.26
CA ALA A 80 1.88 -7.36 2.23
C ALA A 80 1.63 -5.85 2.43
N PRO A 81 2.66 -4.97 2.57
CA PRO A 81 2.46 -3.52 2.67
C PRO A 81 1.73 -2.95 1.44
N TRP A 82 1.93 -3.57 0.29
CA TRP A 82 1.31 -3.19 -0.97
C TRP A 82 -0.18 -3.52 -1.04
N VAL A 83 -0.55 -4.72 -0.58
CA VAL A 83 -1.96 -5.11 -0.46
C VAL A 83 -2.65 -4.24 0.60
N LEU A 84 -1.97 -3.97 1.70
CA LEU A 84 -2.47 -3.11 2.78
C LEU A 84 -2.74 -1.69 2.28
N GLU A 85 -1.81 -1.09 1.52
CA GLU A 85 -1.96 0.26 0.93
C GLU A 85 -3.20 0.32 0.01
N VAL A 86 -3.34 -0.63 -0.91
CA VAL A 86 -4.49 -0.69 -1.84
C VAL A 86 -5.81 -0.87 -1.07
N LEU A 87 -5.82 -1.70 -0.03
CA LEU A 87 -6.98 -1.90 0.83
C LEU A 87 -7.33 -0.62 1.59
N ILE A 88 -6.34 0.08 2.17
CA ILE A 88 -6.54 1.33 2.89
C ILE A 88 -7.08 2.42 1.95
N VAL A 89 -6.53 2.56 0.75
CA VAL A 89 -7.02 3.51 -0.25
C VAL A 89 -8.47 3.18 -0.66
N LYS A 90 -8.79 1.91 -0.87
CA LYS A 90 -10.14 1.47 -1.26
C LYS A 90 -11.16 1.65 -0.14
N PHE A 91 -10.81 1.34 1.10
CA PHE A 91 -11.67 1.56 2.28
C PHE A 91 -11.90 3.05 2.54
N ARG A 92 -10.87 3.89 2.43
CA ARG A 92 -11.00 5.34 2.63
C ARG A 92 -11.83 6.01 1.56
N ARG A 93 -11.77 5.54 0.30
CA ARG A 93 -12.63 6.05 -0.78
C ARG A 93 -14.11 5.79 -0.49
N ARG A 94 -14.43 4.63 0.10
CA ARG A 94 -15.80 4.33 0.57
C ARG A 94 -16.22 5.26 1.71
N ASN A 95 -15.40 5.45 2.74
CA ASN A 95 -15.73 6.37 3.83
C ASN A 95 -15.91 7.84 3.39
N LYS A 96 -15.15 8.33 2.39
CA LYS A 96 -15.30 9.71 1.90
C LYS A 96 -16.60 9.92 1.12
N ILE A 97 -17.06 8.90 0.38
CA ILE A 97 -18.35 8.93 -0.33
C ILE A 97 -19.50 8.92 0.68
N GLU A 98 -19.44 8.08 1.72
CA GLU A 98 -20.49 8.02 2.74
C GLU A 98 -20.62 9.34 3.52
N ARG A 99 -19.50 9.96 3.95
CA ARG A 99 -19.57 11.29 4.60
C ARG A 99 -20.18 12.36 3.71
N ASN A 100 -19.87 12.38 2.42
CA ASN A 100 -20.38 13.40 1.50
C ASN A 100 -21.89 13.23 1.25
N ASN A 101 -22.38 11.99 1.24
CA ASN A 101 -23.82 11.71 1.14
C ASN A 101 -24.57 12.18 2.40
N VAL A 102 -24.01 11.92 3.59
CA VAL A 102 -24.60 12.39 4.86
C VAL A 102 -24.64 13.91 4.95
N ASP A 103 -23.53 14.59 4.62
CA ASP A 103 -23.48 16.07 4.58
C ASP A 103 -24.52 16.65 3.57
N HIS A 104 -24.84 15.94 2.48
CA HIS A 104 -25.85 16.37 1.50
C HIS A 104 -27.29 16.11 1.97
N GLU A 105 -27.55 14.99 2.65
CA GLU A 105 -28.85 14.68 3.26
C GLU A 105 -29.19 15.67 4.39
N ASP A 106 -28.22 16.05 5.21
CA ASP A 106 -28.41 17.01 6.31
C ASP A 106 -28.78 18.40 5.77
N VAL A 107 -28.15 18.86 4.68
CA VAL A 107 -28.44 20.16 4.06
C VAL A 107 -29.86 20.17 3.46
N ASP A 108 -30.26 19.12 2.75
CA ASP A 108 -31.61 19.03 2.15
C ASP A 108 -32.71 18.96 3.23
N ASN A 109 -32.47 18.23 4.33
CA ASN A 109 -33.42 18.11 5.42
C ASN A 109 -33.55 19.41 6.24
N GLN A 110 -32.45 20.15 6.40
CA GLN A 110 -32.45 21.47 7.03
C GLN A 110 -33.23 22.50 6.18
N GLU A 111 -33.03 22.51 4.86
CA GLU A 111 -33.72 23.43 3.95
C GLU A 111 -35.23 23.14 3.88
N ARG A 112 -35.61 21.87 3.87
CA ARG A 112 -37.01 21.43 3.92
C ARG A 112 -37.70 21.81 5.23
N SER A 113 -37.01 21.72 6.37
CA SER A 113 -37.57 22.14 7.68
C SER A 113 -37.74 23.65 7.78
N ALA A 114 -36.88 24.45 7.13
CA ALA A 114 -36.96 25.91 7.13
C ALA A 114 -38.12 26.46 6.27
N MET A 115 -38.60 25.70 5.28
CA MET A 115 -39.73 26.11 4.44
C MET A 115 -41.11 25.78 5.05
N VAL A 116 -41.16 24.94 6.08
CA VAL A 116 -42.41 24.50 6.74
C VAL A 116 -42.76 25.39 7.94
N HIS A 117 -41.85 26.28 8.33
CA HIS A 117 -41.98 27.22 9.45
C HIS A 117 -42.20 28.66 8.96
#